data_AF-A0A147KEL2-F1
#
_entry.id   AF-A0A147KEL2-F1
#
_cell.length_a   1.000
_cell.length_b   1.000
_cell.length_c   1.000
_cell.angle_alpha   90.00
_cell.angle_beta   90.00
_cell.angle_gamma   90.00
#
_symmetry.space_group_name_H-M   'P 1'
#
loop_
_entity.id
_entity.type
_entity.pdbx_description
1 polymer ?
#
loop_
_entity_poly.entity_id
_entity_poly.type
_entity_poly.pdbx_seq_one_letter_code
_entity_poly.pdbx_strand_id
1 'polypeptide(L)'
;MNHPVDDAEQLIEAVEREFPPSTRSRLIAKLRKGIHFDDAARELGLSPQRVFSAARVLSAFGSQLDATLLAERDPALPHGTLTGYNKRCRCPECRAALQRSL
;
A
#
# COMPACT_ATOMS: atom_id res chain seq x y z
N MET A 1 33.36 -9.96 -6.93
CA MET A 1 32.52 -8.75 -6.82
C MET A 1 31.14 -9.09 -7.38
N ASN A 2 30.21 -9.52 -6.52
CA ASN A 2 28.88 -10.02 -6.91
C ASN A 2 27.80 -9.41 -5.98
N HIS A 3 27.84 -8.10 -5.77
CA HIS A 3 27.09 -7.40 -4.69
C HIS A 3 25.66 -6.89 -4.97
N PRO A 4 25.07 -6.89 -6.19
CA PRO A 4 23.73 -6.31 -6.36
C PRO A 4 22.58 -7.23 -5.92
N VAL A 5 22.79 -8.55 -5.86
CA VAL A 5 21.74 -9.51 -5.46
C VAL A 5 21.64 -9.62 -3.94
N ASP A 6 22.79 -9.59 -3.26
CA ASP A 6 22.87 -9.68 -1.79
C ASP A 6 22.16 -8.49 -1.11
N ASP A 7 22.33 -7.27 -1.63
CA ASP A 7 21.69 -6.06 -1.09
C ASP A 7 20.15 -6.10 -1.24
N ALA A 8 19.66 -6.65 -2.35
CA ALA A 8 18.23 -6.78 -2.60
C ALA A 8 17.58 -7.84 -1.70
N GLU A 9 18.25 -8.97 -1.49
CA GLU A 9 17.78 -10.05 -0.64
C GLU A 9 17.73 -9.62 0.84
N GLN A 10 18.78 -8.93 1.32
CA GLN A 10 18.81 -8.35 2.67
C GLN A 10 17.71 -7.30 2.89
N LEU A 11 17.42 -6.48 1.88
CA LEU A 11 16.33 -5.52 1.93
C LEU A 11 14.97 -6.22 2.03
N ILE A 12 14.75 -7.27 1.23
CA ILE A 12 13.52 -8.07 1.29
C ILE A 12 13.36 -8.67 2.68
N GLU A 13 14.39 -9.33 3.21
CA GLU A 13 14.34 -9.95 4.54
C GLU A 13 14.06 -8.92 5.65
N ALA A 14 14.70 -7.74 5.59
CA ALA A 14 14.44 -6.66 6.53
C ALA A 14 12.97 -6.19 6.48
N VAL A 15 12.43 -6.00 5.27
CA VAL A 15 11.04 -5.59 5.09
C VAL A 15 10.07 -6.70 5.50
N GLU A 16 10.38 -7.98 5.27
CA GLU A 16 9.54 -9.10 5.72
C GLU A 16 9.48 -9.21 7.24
N ARG A 17 10.57 -8.90 7.95
CA ARG A 17 10.58 -8.81 9.42
C ARG A 17 9.72 -7.67 9.94
N GLU A 18 9.75 -6.51 9.27
CA GLU A 18 8.90 -5.35 9.63
C GLU A 18 7.42 -5.58 9.24
N PHE A 19 7.17 -6.26 8.12
CA PHE A 19 5.85 -6.54 7.55
C PHE A 19 5.59 -8.05 7.43
N PRO A 20 5.42 -8.76 8.56
CA PRO A 20 5.16 -10.18 8.55
C PRO A 20 3.83 -10.50 7.84
N PRO A 21 3.64 -11.73 7.33
CA PRO A 21 2.42 -12.13 6.62
C PRO A 21 1.14 -11.78 7.39
N SER A 22 1.13 -11.95 8.71
CA SER A 22 -0.01 -11.64 9.58
C SER A 22 -0.40 -10.15 9.54
N THR A 23 0.57 -9.23 9.56
CA THR A 23 0.34 -7.79 9.45
C THR A 23 -0.25 -7.43 8.10
N ARG A 24 0.33 -7.98 7.02
CA ARG A 24 -0.17 -7.79 5.65
C ARG A 24 -1.61 -8.30 5.50
N SER A 25 -1.89 -9.53 5.94
CA SER A 25 -3.22 -10.12 5.89
C SER A 25 -4.24 -9.35 6.73
N ARG A 26 -3.86 -8.86 7.92
CA ARG A 26 -4.74 -8.03 8.75
C ARG A 26 -5.10 -6.71 8.06
N LEU A 27 -4.13 -6.06 7.41
CA LEU A 27 -4.39 -4.85 6.64
C LEU A 27 -5.42 -5.11 5.53
N ILE A 28 -5.18 -6.13 4.70
CA ILE A 28 -6.10 -6.52 3.62
C ILE A 28 -7.50 -6.85 4.16
N ALA A 29 -7.59 -7.59 5.26
CA ALA A 29 -8.86 -7.94 5.90
C ALA A 29 -9.63 -6.71 6.41
N LYS A 30 -8.93 -5.68 6.90
CA LYS A 30 -9.55 -4.41 7.32
C LYS A 30 -10.11 -3.64 6.12
N LEU A 31 -9.36 -3.56 5.01
CA LEU A 31 -9.83 -2.91 3.79
C LEU A 31 -11.10 -3.56 3.24
N ARG A 32 -11.14 -4.90 3.19
CA ARG A 32 -12.32 -5.68 2.77
C ARG A 32 -13.54 -5.53 3.68
N LYS A 33 -13.36 -4.99 4.88
CA LYS A 33 -14.46 -4.65 5.80
C LYS A 33 -14.92 -3.19 5.63
N GLY A 34 -14.44 -2.50 4.61
CA GLY A 34 -14.71 -1.09 4.36
C GLY A 34 -13.93 -0.13 5.24
N ILE A 35 -12.94 -0.60 6.03
CA ILE A 35 -12.09 0.31 6.81
C ILE A 35 -11.16 1.04 5.84
N HIS A 36 -11.17 2.36 5.91
CA HIS A 36 -10.33 3.21 5.09
C HIS A 36 -8.84 2.90 5.31
N PHE A 37 -8.04 2.90 4.24
CA PHE A 37 -6.61 2.55 4.28
C PHE A 37 -5.82 3.28 5.36
N ASP A 38 -5.90 4.62 5.40
CA ASP A 38 -5.17 5.41 6.40
C ASP A 38 -5.52 5.02 7.85
N ASP A 39 -6.77 4.62 8.10
CA ASP A 39 -7.23 4.21 9.43
C ASP A 39 -6.82 2.76 9.73
N ALA A 40 -6.94 1.86 8.76
CA ALA A 40 -6.48 0.48 8.86
C ALA A 40 -4.97 0.38 9.12
N ALA A 41 -4.17 1.22 8.46
CA ALA A 41 -2.73 1.31 8.71
C ALA A 41 -2.44 1.83 10.14
N ARG A 42 -3.11 2.91 10.54
CA ARG A 42 -2.93 3.51 11.88
C ARG A 42 -3.31 2.53 13.01
N GLU A 43 -4.41 1.79 12.85
CA GLU A 43 -4.84 0.77 13.82
C GLU A 43 -3.84 -0.39 13.96
N LEU A 44 -2.99 -0.61 12.96
CA LEU A 44 -1.91 -1.60 13.00
C LEU A 44 -0.57 -1.00 13.45
N GLY A 45 -0.54 0.27 13.86
CA GLY A 45 0.68 0.97 14.25
C GLY A 45 1.60 1.32 13.07
N LEU A 46 1.07 1.35 11.85
CA LEU A 46 1.82 1.58 10.62
C LEU A 46 1.52 2.97 10.05
N SER A 47 2.51 3.58 9.41
CA SER A 47 2.26 4.76 8.57
C SER A 47 1.89 4.36 7.14
N PRO A 48 1.00 5.11 6.47
CA PRO A 48 0.69 4.94 5.04
C PRO A 48 1.93 4.84 4.16
N GLN A 49 2.92 5.71 4.40
CA GLN A 49 4.18 5.72 3.66
C GLN A 49 4.95 4.41 3.82
N ARG A 50 5.07 3.90 5.04
CA ARG A 50 5.77 2.62 5.31
C ARG A 50 5.09 1.45 4.62
N VAL A 51 3.75 1.40 4.63
CA VAL A 51 2.99 0.35 3.93
C VAL A 51 3.29 0.37 2.42
N PHE A 52 3.27 1.55 1.78
CA PHE A 52 3.54 1.65 0.35
C PHE A 52 5.01 1.41 0.00
N SER A 53 5.95 1.74 0.89
CA SER A 53 7.36 1.36 0.72
C SER A 53 7.52 -0.17 0.78
N ALA A 54 6.90 -0.83 1.76
CA ALA A 54 6.92 -2.29 1.87
C ALA A 54 6.25 -2.97 0.67
N ALA A 55 5.14 -2.42 0.16
CA ALA A 55 4.45 -2.91 -1.02
C ALA A 55 5.31 -2.88 -2.31
N ARG A 56 6.26 -1.94 -2.43
CA ARG A 56 7.20 -1.89 -3.56
C ARG A 56 8.27 -2.98 -3.48
N VAL A 57 8.74 -3.28 -2.28
CA VAL A 57 9.76 -4.32 -2.04
C VAL A 57 9.13 -5.71 -2.11
N LEU A 58 7.98 -5.90 -1.47
CA LEU A 58 7.25 -7.16 -1.43
C LEU A 58 6.18 -7.19 -2.53
N SER A 59 6.60 -7.43 -3.78
CA SER A 59 5.75 -7.31 -4.97
C SER A 59 4.41 -8.06 -4.89
N ALA A 60 4.40 -9.29 -4.34
CA ALA A 60 3.16 -10.06 -4.16
C ALA A 60 2.17 -9.35 -3.21
N PHE A 61 2.68 -8.76 -2.14
CA PHE A 61 1.87 -7.95 -1.22
C PHE A 61 1.39 -6.66 -1.89
N GLY A 62 2.26 -5.98 -2.65
CA GLY A 62 1.89 -4.78 -3.38
C GLY A 62 0.75 -5.02 -4.37
N SER A 63 0.84 -6.07 -5.18
CA SER A 63 -0.22 -6.46 -6.11
C SER A 63 -1.54 -6.76 -5.40
N GLN A 64 -1.50 -7.47 -4.27
CA GLN A 64 -2.71 -7.76 -3.48
C GLN A 64 -3.32 -6.50 -2.86
N LEU A 65 -2.48 -5.60 -2.35
CA LEU A 65 -2.92 -4.33 -1.78
C LEU A 65 -3.59 -3.46 -2.83
N ASP A 66 -2.98 -3.31 -4.00
CA ASP A 66 -3.52 -2.50 -5.09
C ASP A 66 -4.83 -3.07 -5.63
N ALA A 67 -4.93 -4.39 -5.81
CA ALA A 67 -6.17 -5.05 -6.19
C ALA A 67 -7.29 -4.82 -5.16
N THR A 68 -6.96 -4.88 -3.87
CA THR A 68 -7.93 -4.64 -2.79
C THR A 68 -8.36 -3.17 -2.76
N LEU A 69 -7.44 -2.21 -2.91
CA LEU A 69 -7.78 -0.79 -2.94
C LEU A 69 -8.62 -0.39 -4.16
N LEU A 70 -8.45 -1.09 -5.29
CA LEU A 70 -9.31 -0.91 -6.46
C LEU A 70 -10.71 -1.51 -6.24
N ALA A 71 -10.80 -2.70 -5.63
CA ALA A 71 -12.06 -3.37 -5.37
C ALA A 71 -12.93 -2.62 -4.33
N GLU A 72 -12.30 -2.11 -3.27
CA GLU A 72 -12.98 -1.47 -2.14
C GLU A 72 -13.12 0.06 -2.31
N ARG A 73 -12.96 0.58 -3.54
CA ARG A 73 -13.01 2.02 -3.80
C ARG A 73 -14.44 2.55 -3.77
N ASP A 74 -14.64 3.73 -3.18
CA ASP A 74 -15.93 4.41 -3.22
C ASP A 74 -16.25 4.89 -4.65
N PRO A 75 -17.31 4.38 -5.31
CA PRO A 75 -17.64 4.72 -6.69
C PRO A 75 -18.10 6.18 -6.86
N ALA A 76 -18.47 6.88 -5.79
CA ALA A 76 -18.87 8.29 -5.83
C ALA A 76 -17.67 9.26 -5.91
N LEU A 77 -16.44 8.77 -5.73
CA LEU A 77 -15.23 9.58 -5.80
C LEU A 77 -14.70 9.68 -7.24
N PRO A 78 -14.20 10.86 -7.65
CA PRO A 78 -13.55 11.01 -8.95
C PRO A 78 -12.14 10.40 -8.90
N HIS A 79 -12.04 9.07 -9.05
CA HIS A 79 -10.78 8.34 -9.07
C HIS A 79 -9.83 8.82 -10.16
N GLY A 80 -8.52 8.65 -9.95
CA GLY A 80 -7.50 9.09 -10.90
C GLY A 80 -7.27 10.61 -10.95
N THR A 81 -7.85 11.36 -10.00
CA THR A 81 -7.69 12.82 -9.89
C THR A 81 -7.09 13.22 -8.54
N LEU A 82 -6.52 14.43 -8.47
CA LEU A 82 -6.07 15.00 -7.20
C LEU A 82 -7.23 15.18 -6.20
N THR A 83 -8.44 15.48 -6.69
CA THR A 83 -9.65 15.55 -5.88
C THR A 83 -9.98 14.21 -5.22
N GLY A 84 -9.93 13.11 -5.97
CA GLY A 84 -10.13 11.76 -5.43
C GLY A 84 -9.09 11.40 -4.37
N TYR A 85 -7.82 11.75 -4.62
CA TYR A 85 -6.74 11.59 -3.64
C TYR A 85 -6.95 12.41 -2.36
N ASN A 86 -7.35 13.67 -2.49
CA ASN A 86 -7.62 14.58 -1.38
C ASN A 86 -8.83 14.16 -0.55
N LYS A 87 -9.81 13.50 -1.18
CA LYS A 87 -10.90 12.77 -0.48
C LYS A 87 -10.45 11.44 0.12
N ARG A 88 -9.15 11.28 0.33
CA ARG A 88 -8.46 10.17 0.99
C ARG A 88 -8.35 8.87 0.20
N CYS A 89 -8.84 8.78 -1.04
CA CYS A 89 -8.64 7.55 -1.82
C CYS A 89 -7.14 7.24 -2.02
N ARG A 90 -6.76 5.98 -1.83
CA ARG A 90 -5.38 5.49 -1.96
C ARG A 90 -5.20 4.46 -3.08
N CYS A 91 -6.20 4.30 -3.94
CA CYS A 91 -6.10 3.42 -5.10
C CYS A 91 -4.92 3.83 -6.01
N PRO A 92 -4.39 2.90 -6.83
CA PRO A 92 -3.24 3.15 -7.69
C PRO A 92 -3.41 4.39 -8.57
N GLU A 93 -4.61 4.58 -9.14
CA GLU A 93 -4.95 5.70 -10.01
C GLU A 93 -4.85 7.05 -9.27
N CYS A 94 -5.42 7.15 -8.06
CA CYS A 94 -5.38 8.36 -7.23
C CYS A 94 -3.95 8.67 -6.75
N ARG A 95 -3.16 7.65 -6.39
CA ARG A 95 -1.75 7.84 -6.01
C ARG A 95 -0.91 8.33 -7.18
N ALA A 96 -1.13 7.79 -8.38
CA ALA A 96 -0.46 8.24 -9.60
C ALA A 96 -0.86 9.67 -9.98
N ALA A 97 -2.12 10.08 -9.74
CA ALA A 97 -2.57 11.45 -9.95
C ALA A 97 -1.80 12.46 -9.10
N LEU A 98 -1.61 12.18 -7.80
CA LEU A 98 -0.78 13.01 -6.93
C LEU A 98 0.65 13.13 -7.48
N GLN A 99 1.27 12.01 -7.86
CA GLN A 99 2.67 12.00 -8.34
C GLN A 99 2.89 12.86 -9.59
N ARG A 100 1.88 12.97 -10.47
CA ARG A 100 1.95 13.82 -11.67
C ARG A 100 1.75 15.31 -11.38
N SER A 101 1.28 15.66 -10.19
CA SER A 101 1.00 17.04 -9.77
C SER A 101 2.11 17.64 -8.88
N LEU A 102 3.15 16.86 -8.57
CA LEU A 102 4.36 17.28 -7.87
C LEU A 102 5.44 17.65 -8.89
#